data_AF-A0AAV2HAX2-F1
#
_entry.id   AF-A0AAV2HAX2-F1
#
_cell.length_a   1.000
_cell.length_b   1.000
_cell.length_c   1.000
_cell.angle_alpha   90.00
_cell.angle_beta   90.00
_cell.angle_gamma   90.00
#
_symmetry.space_group_name_H-M   'P 1'
#
loop_
_entity.id
_entity.type
_entity.pdbx_description
1 polymer ?
#
loop_
_entity_poly.entity_id
_entity_poly.type
_entity_poly.pdbx_seq_one_letter_code
_entity_poly.pdbx_strand_id
1 'polypeptide(L)' 'DGGYGWVVVVASFMHHMILGGFARSEGLFFLQYQDRFQSGAQLTSWPSSLMSTLNLFM' A
#
# COMPACT_ATOMS: atom_id res chain seq x y z
N ASP A 1 -22.55 -13.80 21.10
CA ASP A 1 -21.68 -14.97 20.97
C ASP A 1 -21.69 -15.57 19.57
N GLY A 2 -20.49 -15.82 19.02
CA GLY A 2 -20.25 -16.89 18.04
C GLY A 2 -20.29 -16.59 16.54
N GLY A 3 -20.83 -15.45 16.09
CA GLY A 3 -21.18 -15.29 14.67
C GLY A 3 -20.38 -14.29 13.82
N TYR A 4 -19.70 -13.30 14.40
CA TYR A 4 -19.05 -12.21 13.62
C TYR A 4 -17.54 -12.38 13.46
N GLY A 5 -16.93 -13.37 14.12
CA GLY A 5 -15.48 -13.61 14.03
C GLY A 5 -15.04 -13.88 12.60
N TRP A 6 -15.84 -14.58 11.79
CA TRP A 6 -15.51 -14.82 10.38
C TRP A 6 -15.52 -13.53 9.55
N VAL A 7 -16.37 -12.55 9.88
CA VAL A 7 -16.39 -11.24 9.21
C VAL A 7 -15.09 -10.50 9.49
N VAL A 8 -14.62 -10.53 10.74
CA VAL A 8 -13.34 -9.93 11.12
C VAL A 8 -12.18 -10.63 10.42
N VAL A 9 -12.17 -11.97 10.35
CA VAL A 9 -11.13 -12.73 9.65
C VAL A 9 -11.11 -12.42 8.15
N VAL A 10 -12.28 -12.35 7.50
CA VAL A 10 -12.38 -11.98 6.08
C VAL A 10 -11.92 -10.55 5.85
N ALA A 11 -12.31 -9.61 6.72
CA ALA A 11 -11.85 -8.23 6.65
C ALA A 11 -10.33 -8.11 6.82
N SER A 12 -9.74 -8.82 7.80
CA SER A 12 -8.29 -8.87 8.02
C SER A 12 -7.55 -9.49 6.83
N PHE A 13 -8.10 -10.56 6.23
CA PHE A 13 -7.54 -11.20 5.05
C PHE A 13 -7.57 -10.28 3.82
N MET A 14 -8.71 -9.63 3.57
CA MET A 14 -8.83 -8.63 2.49
C MET A 14 -7.86 -7.48 2.68
N HIS A 15 -7.69 -6.99 3.91
CA HIS A 15 -6.75 -5.92 4.22
C HIS A 15 -5.30 -6.33 3.86
N HIS A 16 -4.87 -7.53 4.26
CA HIS A 16 -3.55 -8.06 3.90
C HIS A 16 -3.37 -8.26 2.39
N MET A 17 -4.42 -8.71 1.70
CA MET A 17 -4.41 -8.86 0.24
C MET A 17 -4.23 -7.53 -0.47
N ILE A 18 -4.97 -6.49 -0.02
CA ILE A 18 -4.87 -5.14 -0.59
C ILE A 18 -3.49 -4.56 -0.32
N LEU A 19 -3.00 -4.62 0.92
CA LEU A 19 -1.65 -4.12 1.27
C LEU A 19 -0.55 -4.83 0.48
N GLY A 20 -0.62 -6.16 0.36
CA GLY A 20 0.33 -6.94 -0.43
C GLY A 20 0.25 -6.65 -1.93
N GLY A 21 -0.96 -6.42 -2.46
CA GLY A 21 -1.19 -6.03 -3.85
C GLY A 21 -0.69 -4.61 -4.15
N PHE A 22 -0.89 -3.68 -3.20
CA PHE A 22 -0.46 -2.30 -3.32
C PHE A 22 1.06 -2.21 -3.32
N ALA A 23 1.76 -2.94 -2.43
CA ALA A 23 3.22 -2.98 -2.39
C ALA A 23 3.85 -3.44 -3.73
N ARG A 24 3.22 -4.41 -4.43
CA ARG A 24 3.66 -4.81 -5.78
C ARG A 24 3.36 -3.76 -6.84
N SER A 25 2.22 -3.08 -6.73
CA SER A 25 1.77 -2.12 -7.72
C SER A 25 2.47 -0.76 -7.61
N GLU A 26 2.87 -0.36 -6.39
CA GLU A 26 3.59 0.89 -6.14
C GLU A 26 4.88 1.00 -6.96
N GLY A 27 5.57 -0.11 -7.22
CA GLY A 27 6.76 -0.09 -8.08
C GLY A 27 6.47 0.32 -9.53
N LEU A 28 5.34 -0.12 -10.09
CA LEU A 28 4.91 0.27 -11.43
C LEU A 28 4.41 1.72 -11.45
N PHE A 29 3.63 2.13 -10.44
CA PHE A 29 3.15 3.49 -10.32
C PHE A 29 4.29 4.49 -10.11
N PHE A 30 5.32 4.14 -9.35
CA PHE A 30 6.51 4.96 -9.16
C PHE A 30 7.22 5.27 -10.48
N LEU A 31 7.45 4.24 -11.31
CA LEU A 31 8.02 4.40 -12.65
C LEU A 31 7.14 5.28 -13.54
N GLN A 32 5.83 5.09 -13.50
CA GLN A 32 4.87 5.82 -14.32
C GLN A 32 4.73 7.30 -13.89
N TYR A 33 4.82 7.58 -12.58
CA TYR A 33 4.87 8.94 -12.06
C TYR A 33 6.20 9.64 -12.39
N GLN A 34 7.30 8.90 -12.34
CA GLN A 34 8.60 9.43 -12.73
C GLN A 34 8.64 9.82 -14.21
N ASP A 35 8.09 8.98 -15.08
CA ASP A 35 7.96 9.28 -16.51
C ASP A 35 7.00 10.45 -16.78
N ARG A 36 5.83 10.47 -16.13
CA ARG A 36 4.82 11.51 -16.38
C ARG A 36 5.23 12.90 -15.88
N PHE A 37 5.83 12.99 -14.71
CA PHE A 37 6.19 14.25 -14.07
C PHE A 37 7.65 14.66 -14.34
N GLN A 38 8.45 13.81 -15.01
CA GLN A 38 9.88 14.02 -15.28
C GLN A 38 10.64 14.45 -14.02
N SER A 39 10.19 13.95 -12.87
CA SER A 39 10.61 14.41 -11.55
C SER A 39 11.63 13.47 -10.96
N GLY A 40 12.57 14.01 -10.17
CA GLY A 40 13.61 13.22 -9.53
C GLY A 40 13.02 12.16 -8.59
N ALA A 41 13.74 11.05 -8.42
CA ALA A 41 13.29 9.90 -7.61
C ALA A 41 12.86 10.29 -6.18
N GLN A 42 13.39 11.38 -5.63
CA GLN A 42 13.07 11.87 -4.30
C GLN A 42 11.66 12.49 -4.20
N LEU A 43 11.19 13.16 -5.25
CA LEU A 43 9.87 13.78 -5.31
C LEU A 43 8.75 12.79 -5.66
N THR A 44 9.08 11.65 -6.26
CA THR A 44 8.11 10.58 -6.56
C THR A 44 8.06 9.48 -5.51
N SER A 45 9.09 9.31 -4.67
CA SER A 45 9.18 8.21 -3.67
C SER A 45 8.69 8.58 -2.28
N TRP A 46 8.54 9.86 -1.95
CA TRP A 46 8.06 10.27 -0.64
C TRP A 46 6.62 9.81 -0.32
N PRO A 47 5.65 9.73 -1.27
CA PRO A 47 4.31 9.26 -0.96
C PRO A 47 4.29 7.77 -0.56
N SER A 48 5.01 6.93 -1.29
CA SER A 48 5.16 5.49 -0.99
C SER A 48 5.94 5.28 0.31
N SER A 49 6.96 6.11 0.58
CA SER A 49 7.73 6.05 1.83
C SER A 49 6.90 6.42 3.06
N LEU A 50 6.00 7.41 2.95
CA LEU A 50 5.05 7.74 4.01
C LEU A 50 4.07 6.59 4.26
N MET A 51 3.54 5.97 3.20
CA MET A 51 2.65 4.81 3.34
C MET A 51 3.36 3.66 4.07
N SER A 52 4.59 3.33 3.69
CA SER A 52 5.38 2.30 4.36
C SER A 52 5.68 2.65 5.81
N THR A 53 5.94 3.92 6.12
CA THR A 53 6.24 4.38 7.49
C THR A 53 5.01 4.26 8.40
N LEU A 54 3.84 4.62 7.89
CA LEU A 54 2.58 4.52 8.64
C LEU A 54 2.17 3.06 8.90
N ASN A 55 2.40 2.18 7.92
CA ASN A 55 2.14 0.74 8.07
C ASN A 55 3.06 0.08 9.11
N LEU A 56 4.28 0.61 9.30
CA LEU A 56 5.24 0.11 10.28
C LEU A 56 4.95 0.60 11.71
N PHE A 57 4.23 1.71 11.86
CA PHE A 57 3.93 2.36 13.15
C PHE A 57 2.61 1.92 13.79
N MET A 58 1.72 1.27 13.05
CA MET A 58 0.46 0.69 13.54
C MET A 58 0.58 -0.82 13.74
#